data_AF-A0A0E3SE27-F1
#
_entry.id   AF-A0A0E3SE27-F1
#
_cell.length_a   1.000
_cell.length_b   1.000
_cell.length_c   1.000
_cell.angle_alpha   90.00
_cell.angle_beta   90.00
_cell.angle_gamma   90.00
#
_symmetry.space_group_name_H-M   'P 1'
#
loop_
_entity.id
_entity.type
_entity.pdbx_description
1 polymer ?
#
loop_
_entity_poly.entity_id
_entity_poly.type
_entity_poly.pdbx_seq_one_letter_code
_entity_poly.pdbx_strand_id
1 'polypeptide(L)'
;MTKKYVLKKKHHLLGGLLVGTTVGTAAGAAVGFVAGVTARYAYDKYIKEKKAYKKFHVVPKKVLKRPYPATVKSVYPDRQIFSKDPKSPIWIEFDSSIDSSTVTKDTVIVRSSASKNPVEGTLDASTRTLTFRPSEEYPVGEEETKISITLIGTDTGSGVIKDAKGAPFDGDKDGEAGGDFTYEFKISEK
;
A
#
# COMPACT_ATOMS: atom_id res chain seq x y z
N MET A 1 -33.70 -45.28 -22.02
CA MET A 1 -32.93 -45.42 -23.27
C MET A 1 -31.50 -44.98 -23.00
N THR A 2 -30.57 -45.93 -23.03
CA THR A 2 -29.18 -45.80 -22.59
C THR A 2 -28.28 -45.96 -23.82
N LYS A 3 -27.26 -45.12 -23.99
CA LYS A 3 -26.12 -45.44 -24.86
C LYS A 3 -24.80 -45.04 -24.21
N LYS A 4 -24.09 -46.07 -23.73
CA LYS A 4 -22.66 -46.11 -23.41
C LYS A 4 -21.86 -46.30 -24.71
N TYR A 5 -20.71 -45.65 -24.85
CA TYR A 5 -19.61 -46.10 -25.71
C TYR A 5 -18.29 -45.81 -24.98
N VAL A 6 -17.63 -46.81 -24.39
CA VAL A 6 -16.70 -47.83 -24.95
C VAL A 6 -15.25 -47.33 -24.88
N LEU A 7 -14.59 -47.84 -23.84
CA LEU A 7 -13.15 -47.84 -23.59
C LEU A 7 -12.45 -48.76 -24.61
N LYS A 8 -11.42 -48.29 -25.31
CA LYS A 8 -10.56 -49.14 -26.15
C LYS A 8 -9.19 -49.33 -25.49
N LYS A 9 -8.78 -50.59 -25.39
CA LYS A 9 -7.62 -51.11 -24.63
C LYS A 9 -6.66 -51.83 -25.60
N LYS A 10 -5.37 -51.84 -25.23
CA LYS A 10 -4.25 -52.74 -25.68
C LYS A 10 -3.73 -52.53 -27.12
N HIS A 11 -2.43 -52.67 -27.43
CA HIS A 11 -1.53 -53.79 -27.10
C HIS A 11 -0.04 -53.41 -26.89
N HIS A 12 0.61 -54.34 -26.17
CA HIS A 12 2.04 -54.58 -25.94
C HIS A 12 2.93 -54.56 -27.18
N LEU A 13 4.23 -54.29 -26.97
CA LEU A 13 5.33 -54.96 -27.68
C LEU A 13 6.57 -55.06 -26.77
N LEU A 14 6.70 -56.24 -26.15
CA LEU A 14 7.96 -56.83 -25.73
C LEU A 14 8.64 -57.39 -26.98
N GLY A 15 9.98 -57.35 -27.04
CA GLY A 15 10.75 -58.30 -27.87
C GLY A 15 11.74 -57.65 -28.82
N GLY A 16 13.02 -57.88 -28.57
CA GLY A 16 14.12 -57.50 -29.44
C GLY A 16 15.46 -57.98 -28.92
N LEU A 17 15.59 -59.29 -28.68
CA LEU A 17 16.88 -59.98 -28.53
C LEU A 17 17.36 -60.33 -29.94
N LEU A 18 18.55 -59.89 -30.35
CA LEU A 18 19.27 -60.50 -31.48
C LEU A 18 20.74 -60.70 -31.13
N VAL A 19 21.16 -61.93 -31.35
CA VAL A 19 22.44 -62.59 -31.12
C VAL A 19 23.13 -62.78 -32.48
N GLY A 20 24.46 -62.76 -32.53
CA GLY A 20 25.29 -63.36 -33.61
C GLY A 20 26.46 -62.48 -34.05
N THR A 21 27.72 -62.75 -33.61
CA THR A 21 28.81 -63.53 -34.27
C THR A 21 29.41 -62.81 -35.51
N THR A 22 30.72 -62.61 -35.74
CA THR A 22 31.96 -63.33 -35.34
C THR A 22 33.21 -62.56 -35.85
N VAL A 23 34.30 -62.68 -35.09
CA VAL A 23 35.74 -62.75 -35.48
C VAL A 23 36.44 -61.49 -36.05
N GLY A 24 37.41 -61.01 -35.27
CA GLY A 24 38.53 -60.16 -35.69
C GLY A 24 39.49 -59.96 -34.53
N THR A 25 40.49 -60.84 -34.41
CA THR A 25 41.57 -60.79 -33.42
C THR A 25 42.43 -59.53 -33.57
N ALA A 26 42.56 -58.71 -32.54
CA ALA A 26 43.76 -57.92 -32.28
C ALA A 26 43.79 -57.40 -30.82
N ALA A 27 44.84 -57.83 -30.13
CA ALA A 27 45.50 -57.27 -28.95
C ALA A 27 44.99 -55.94 -28.34
N GLY A 28 44.95 -55.91 -27.00
CA GLY A 28 45.28 -54.69 -26.26
C GLY A 28 44.27 -54.32 -25.18
N ALA A 29 44.72 -54.37 -23.93
CA ALA A 29 43.98 -53.91 -22.77
C ALA A 29 43.62 -52.42 -22.88
N ALA A 30 42.32 -52.11 -23.00
CA ALA A 30 41.81 -50.74 -22.83
C ALA A 30 40.30 -50.70 -22.50
N VAL A 31 39.78 -51.61 -21.67
CA VAL A 31 38.33 -51.65 -21.38
C VAL A 31 37.93 -50.82 -20.14
N GLY A 32 38.88 -50.28 -19.38
CA GLY A 32 38.58 -49.63 -18.08
C GLY A 32 38.20 -48.15 -18.10
N PHE A 33 38.61 -47.36 -19.11
CA PHE A 33 38.59 -45.89 -18.98
C PHE A 33 37.43 -45.18 -19.68
N VAL A 34 36.79 -45.78 -20.69
CA VAL A 34 35.79 -45.04 -21.49
C VAL A 34 34.40 -44.99 -20.80
N ALA A 35 34.05 -46.02 -20.02
CA ALA A 35 32.77 -46.07 -19.32
C ALA A 35 32.69 -45.09 -18.12
N GLY A 36 33.80 -44.86 -17.41
CA GLY A 36 33.83 -43.96 -16.25
C GLY A 36 33.68 -42.48 -16.61
N VAL A 37 34.25 -42.05 -17.74
CA VAL A 37 34.22 -40.64 -18.17
C VAL A 37 32.83 -40.23 -18.66
N THR A 38 32.15 -41.09 -19.42
CA THR A 38 30.79 -40.82 -19.90
C THR A 38 29.76 -40.83 -18.76
N ALA A 39 29.89 -41.76 -17.81
CA ALA A 39 29.05 -41.80 -16.61
C ALA A 39 29.22 -40.55 -15.74
N ARG A 40 30.46 -40.07 -15.55
CA ARG A 40 30.73 -38.84 -14.81
C ARG A 40 30.18 -37.60 -15.53
N TYR A 41 30.27 -37.54 -16.85
CA TYR A 41 29.73 -36.43 -17.64
C TYR A 41 28.19 -36.38 -17.59
N ALA A 42 27.53 -37.54 -17.64
CA ALA A 42 26.08 -37.64 -17.50
C ALA A 42 25.63 -37.28 -16.08
N TYR A 43 26.36 -37.71 -15.06
CA TYR A 43 26.07 -37.39 -13.66
C TYR A 43 26.27 -35.89 -13.36
N ASP A 44 27.38 -35.30 -13.82
CA ASP A 44 27.64 -33.86 -13.65
C ASP A 44 26.63 -33.01 -14.43
N LYS A 45 26.21 -33.46 -15.62
CA LYS A 45 25.13 -32.80 -16.39
C LYS A 45 23.80 -32.88 -15.64
N TYR A 46 23.45 -34.02 -15.07
CA TYR A 46 22.21 -34.20 -14.29
C TYR A 46 22.20 -33.39 -12.98
N ILE A 47 23.35 -33.30 -12.29
CA ILE A 47 23.51 -32.46 -11.08
C ILE A 47 23.44 -30.97 -11.44
N LYS A 48 24.04 -30.55 -12.57
CA LYS A 48 23.92 -29.16 -13.07
C LYS A 48 22.49 -28.82 -13.47
N GLU A 49 21.78 -29.70 -14.17
CA GLU A 49 20.38 -29.51 -14.53
C GLU A 49 19.47 -29.46 -13.29
N LYS A 50 19.68 -30.32 -12.28
CA LYS A 50 18.92 -30.24 -11.01
C LYS A 50 19.25 -28.99 -10.20
N LYS A 51 20.50 -28.52 -10.21
CA LYS A 51 20.88 -27.23 -9.57
C LYS A 51 20.29 -26.03 -10.30
N ALA A 52 20.15 -26.10 -11.63
CA ALA A 52 19.49 -25.07 -12.43
C ALA A 52 17.96 -25.06 -12.19
N TYR A 53 17.32 -26.23 -12.07
CA TYR A 53 15.89 -26.34 -11.73
C TYR A 53 15.55 -25.93 -10.30
N LYS A 54 16.52 -25.96 -9.37
CA LYS A 54 16.36 -25.43 -8.00
C LYS A 54 16.53 -23.91 -7.89
N LYS A 55 16.87 -23.20 -8.96
CA LYS A 55 16.65 -21.75 -9.03
C LYS A 55 15.16 -21.50 -9.28
N PHE A 56 14.35 -21.85 -8.27
CA PHE A 56 13.03 -21.26 -8.14
C PHE A 56 13.23 -19.76 -8.28
N HIS A 57 12.54 -19.21 -9.26
CA HIS A 57 12.32 -17.79 -9.36
C HIS A 57 11.83 -17.35 -7.98
N VAL A 58 12.71 -16.70 -7.22
CA VAL A 58 12.27 -15.76 -6.22
C VAL A 58 11.61 -14.68 -7.06
N VAL A 59 10.34 -14.89 -7.40
CA VAL A 59 9.45 -13.80 -7.75
C VAL A 59 9.68 -12.82 -6.62
N PRO A 60 10.25 -11.62 -6.86
CA PRO A 60 10.29 -10.64 -5.82
C PRO A 60 8.83 -10.54 -5.41
N LYS A 61 8.50 -10.95 -4.18
CA LYS A 61 7.24 -10.55 -3.57
C LYS A 61 7.28 -9.06 -3.78
N LYS A 62 6.49 -8.55 -4.73
CA LYS A 62 6.16 -7.14 -4.76
C LYS A 62 5.67 -6.96 -3.35
N VAL A 63 6.50 -6.34 -2.50
CA VAL A 63 6.06 -5.86 -1.22
C VAL A 63 4.90 -5.01 -1.63
N LEU A 64 3.69 -5.52 -1.43
CA LEU A 64 2.48 -4.79 -1.64
C LEU A 64 2.68 -3.64 -0.67
N LYS A 65 3.21 -2.50 -1.15
CA LYS A 65 3.37 -1.32 -0.34
C LYS A 65 1.95 -1.11 0.18
N ARG A 66 1.75 -1.35 1.48
CA ARG A 66 0.48 -0.96 2.08
C ARG A 66 0.30 0.49 1.67
N PRO A 67 -0.81 0.83 1.03
CA PRO A 67 -1.03 2.23 0.75
C PRO A 67 -0.93 2.95 2.08
N TYR A 68 0.02 3.87 2.19
CA TYR A 68 0.11 4.73 3.36
C TYR A 68 -1.22 5.46 3.48
N PRO A 69 -1.78 5.58 4.69
CA PRO A 69 -2.97 6.37 4.91
C PRO A 69 -2.75 7.80 4.40
N ALA A 70 -3.83 8.48 4.02
CA ALA A 70 -3.74 9.87 3.60
C ALA A 70 -3.24 10.74 4.76
N THR A 71 -2.37 11.72 4.49
CA THR A 71 -1.90 12.70 5.47
C THR A 71 -2.23 14.13 5.04
N VAL A 72 -2.18 15.07 5.97
CA VAL A 72 -2.23 16.50 5.63
C VAL A 72 -0.92 16.93 4.97
N LYS A 73 -1.00 17.38 3.72
CA LYS A 73 0.14 17.89 2.96
C LYS A 73 0.43 19.35 3.28
N SER A 74 -0.60 20.21 3.28
CA SER A 74 -0.43 21.64 3.50
C SER A 74 -1.68 22.28 4.10
N VAL A 75 -1.50 23.43 4.76
CA VAL A 75 -2.57 24.29 5.28
C VAL A 75 -2.33 25.70 4.75
N TYR A 76 -3.37 26.33 4.22
CA TYR A 76 -3.36 27.68 3.67
C TYR A 76 -4.57 28.47 4.23
N PRO A 77 -4.49 29.79 4.42
CA PRO A 77 -3.29 30.62 4.37
C PRO A 77 -2.25 30.18 5.42
N ASP A 78 -1.00 30.63 5.24
CA ASP A 78 -0.02 30.45 6.31
C ASP A 78 -0.40 31.28 7.55
N ARG A 79 0.29 31.03 8.66
CA ARG A 79 0.00 31.69 9.95
C ARG A 79 0.09 33.21 9.90
N GLN A 80 1.01 33.76 9.10
CA GLN A 80 1.24 35.20 9.04
C GLN A 80 0.18 35.89 8.17
N ILE A 81 -0.21 35.26 7.07
CA ILE A 81 -1.28 35.75 6.19
C ILE A 81 -2.62 35.69 6.95
N PHE A 82 -2.93 34.57 7.61
CA PHE A 82 -4.15 34.43 8.39
C PHE A 82 -4.27 35.48 9.50
N SER A 83 -3.16 35.79 10.19
CA SER A 83 -3.15 36.81 11.25
C SER A 83 -3.52 38.22 10.75
N LYS A 84 -3.29 38.51 9.46
CA LYS A 84 -3.63 39.81 8.85
C LYS A 84 -5.07 39.88 8.36
N ASP A 85 -5.65 38.75 7.99
CA ASP A 85 -7.03 38.61 7.52
C ASP A 85 -7.66 37.34 8.10
N PRO A 86 -8.14 37.40 9.36
CA PRO A 86 -8.74 36.25 10.02
C PRO A 86 -10.11 35.88 9.44
N LYS A 87 -10.64 36.60 8.43
CA LYS A 87 -11.87 36.20 7.73
C LYS A 87 -11.59 35.25 6.56
N SER A 88 -10.34 35.11 6.17
CA SER A 88 -9.94 34.22 5.09
C SER A 88 -10.37 32.78 5.40
N PRO A 89 -10.89 32.04 4.39
CA PRO A 89 -11.10 30.60 4.53
C PRO A 89 -9.81 29.88 4.92
N ILE A 90 -9.96 28.71 5.53
CA ILE A 90 -8.86 27.79 5.81
C ILE A 90 -8.96 26.64 4.81
N TRP A 91 -7.90 26.41 4.05
CA TRP A 91 -7.75 25.30 3.12
C TRP A 91 -6.75 24.30 3.66
N ILE A 92 -7.10 23.02 3.57
CA ILE A 92 -6.23 21.91 3.94
C ILE A 92 -6.13 20.99 2.72
N GLU A 93 -4.90 20.78 2.25
CA GLU A 93 -4.60 19.85 1.17
C GLU A 93 -4.13 18.52 1.76
N PHE A 94 -4.65 17.42 1.25
CA PHE A 94 -4.20 16.07 1.59
C PHE A 94 -3.23 15.53 0.53
N ASP A 95 -2.28 14.69 0.94
CA ASP A 95 -1.31 14.08 0.02
C ASP A 95 -1.95 13.03 -0.92
N SER A 96 -3.10 12.51 -0.50
CA SER A 96 -3.85 11.43 -1.11
C SER A 96 -5.35 11.72 -1.06
N SER A 97 -6.13 10.95 -1.81
CA SER A 97 -7.57 11.18 -1.86
C SER A 97 -8.25 10.77 -0.55
N ILE A 98 -9.10 11.63 -0.02
CA ILE A 98 -9.95 11.39 1.14
C ILE A 98 -11.38 11.04 0.73
N ASP A 99 -12.09 10.34 1.62
CA ASP A 99 -13.53 10.17 1.52
C ASP A 99 -14.23 11.41 2.09
N SER A 100 -14.68 12.29 1.19
CA SER A 100 -15.34 13.54 1.58
C SER A 100 -16.62 13.34 2.38
N SER A 101 -17.26 12.16 2.32
CA SER A 101 -18.45 11.87 3.13
C SER A 101 -18.14 11.72 4.63
N THR A 102 -16.88 11.45 4.96
CA THR A 102 -16.40 11.35 6.36
C THR A 102 -15.98 12.70 6.95
N VAL A 103 -15.96 13.75 6.13
CA VAL A 103 -15.61 15.10 6.52
C VAL A 103 -16.88 15.86 6.91
N THR A 104 -17.08 16.02 8.21
CA THR A 104 -18.29 16.56 8.82
C THR A 104 -17.92 17.57 9.91
N LYS A 105 -18.91 18.25 10.48
CA LYS A 105 -18.70 19.15 11.63
C LYS A 105 -18.17 18.43 12.88
N ASP A 106 -18.41 17.12 12.99
CA ASP A 106 -17.95 16.32 14.12
C ASP A 106 -16.50 15.82 13.94
N THR A 107 -16.04 15.75 12.68
CA THR A 107 -14.68 15.29 12.34
C THR A 107 -13.72 16.43 12.00
N VAL A 108 -14.24 17.65 11.79
CA VAL A 108 -13.46 18.88 11.62
C VAL A 108 -13.90 19.92 12.64
N ILE A 109 -13.07 20.10 13.66
CA ILE A 109 -13.38 20.96 14.81
C ILE A 109 -12.51 22.20 14.72
N VAL A 110 -13.14 23.37 14.58
CA VAL A 110 -12.46 24.66 14.65
C VAL A 110 -12.80 25.33 15.97
N ARG A 111 -11.82 25.80 16.73
CA ARG A 111 -12.02 26.47 18.03
C ARG A 111 -11.23 27.76 18.11
N SER A 112 -11.80 28.74 18.79
CA SER A 112 -11.08 29.90 19.29
C SER A 112 -10.77 29.70 20.76
N SER A 113 -9.56 30.05 21.22
CA SER A 113 -9.23 30.06 22.65
C SER A 113 -10.08 31.04 23.46
N ALA A 114 -10.71 32.02 22.81
CA ALA A 114 -11.63 32.98 23.44
C ALA A 114 -13.07 32.44 23.57
N SER A 115 -13.37 31.24 23.06
CA SER A 115 -14.71 30.64 23.12
C SER A 115 -14.65 29.16 23.56
N LYS A 116 -15.68 28.72 24.28
CA LYS A 116 -15.84 27.29 24.61
C LYS A 116 -16.50 26.50 23.48
N ASN A 117 -17.27 27.18 22.63
CA ASN A 117 -17.99 26.54 21.54
C ASN A 117 -17.11 26.49 20.28
N PRO A 118 -17.23 25.43 19.46
CA PRO A 118 -16.65 25.41 18.12
C PRO A 118 -17.10 26.63 17.30
N VAL A 119 -16.22 27.08 16.42
CA VAL A 119 -16.51 28.17 15.49
C VAL A 119 -17.42 27.64 14.40
N GLU A 120 -18.57 28.27 14.22
CA GLU A 120 -19.49 27.92 13.15
C GLU A 120 -18.95 28.35 11.78
N GLY A 121 -19.19 27.49 10.80
CA GLY A 121 -18.73 27.72 9.44
C GLY A 121 -19.30 26.72 8.44
N THR A 122 -19.04 27.01 7.18
CA THR A 122 -19.32 26.10 6.07
C THR A 122 -18.09 25.24 5.81
N LEU A 123 -18.31 23.93 5.78
CA LEU A 123 -17.30 22.94 5.46
C LEU A 123 -17.54 22.40 4.05
N ASP A 124 -16.51 22.41 3.23
CA ASP A 124 -16.56 21.93 1.85
C ASP A 124 -15.37 21.00 1.61
N ALA A 125 -15.66 19.74 1.32
CA ALA A 125 -14.67 18.70 1.13
C ALA A 125 -14.75 18.14 -0.29
N SER A 126 -13.61 18.16 -0.97
CA SER A 126 -13.40 17.51 -2.25
C SER A 126 -12.49 16.29 -2.06
N THR A 127 -12.08 15.65 -3.16
CA THR A 127 -11.24 14.46 -3.09
C THR A 127 -9.90 14.69 -2.38
N ARG A 128 -9.32 15.90 -2.39
CA ARG A 128 -7.99 16.17 -1.82
C ARG A 128 -7.88 17.50 -1.08
N THR A 129 -8.97 18.24 -0.98
CA THR A 129 -8.96 19.56 -0.37
C THR A 129 -10.18 19.70 0.50
N LEU A 130 -9.94 20.15 1.73
CA LEU A 130 -10.94 20.59 2.68
C LEU A 130 -10.87 22.11 2.78
N THR A 131 -12.03 22.77 2.74
CA THR A 131 -12.16 24.20 2.96
C THR A 131 -13.11 24.46 4.12
N PHE A 132 -12.66 25.20 5.12
CA PHE A 132 -13.49 25.76 6.18
C PHE A 132 -13.66 27.27 5.95
N ARG A 133 -14.91 27.72 5.86
CA ARG A 133 -15.26 29.15 5.75
C ARG A 133 -16.00 29.54 7.03
N PRO A 134 -15.44 30.42 7.87
CA PRO A 134 -16.14 30.84 9.08
C PRO A 134 -17.42 31.61 8.69
N SER A 135 -18.52 31.38 9.41
CA SER A 135 -19.80 32.05 9.16
C SER A 135 -19.79 33.50 9.67
N GLU A 136 -19.03 33.76 10.71
CA GLU A 136 -18.83 35.07 11.35
C GLU A 136 -17.35 35.29 11.63
N GLU A 137 -17.00 36.46 12.17
CA GLU A 137 -15.64 36.70 12.65
C GLU A 137 -15.29 35.73 13.79
N TYR A 138 -14.02 35.32 13.84
CA TYR A 138 -13.54 34.50 14.94
C TYR A 138 -13.68 35.28 16.25
N PRO A 139 -14.19 34.65 17.32
CA PRO A 139 -14.16 35.25 18.65
C PRO A 139 -12.72 35.59 19.01
N VAL A 140 -12.45 36.84 19.35
CA VAL A 140 -11.14 37.33 19.83
C VAL A 140 -11.29 37.82 21.26
N GLY A 141 -10.30 37.51 22.10
CA GLY A 141 -10.20 38.02 23.46
C GLY A 141 -9.25 39.21 23.55
N GLU A 142 -9.11 39.75 24.77
CA GLU A 142 -8.19 40.87 25.09
C GLU A 142 -6.70 40.48 24.95
N GLU A 143 -6.39 39.18 24.94
CA GLU A 143 -5.05 38.63 24.76
C GLU A 143 -4.87 37.97 23.38
N GLU A 144 -3.65 37.50 23.10
CA GLU A 144 -3.36 36.70 21.91
C GLU A 144 -4.32 35.50 21.82
N THR A 145 -5.19 35.52 20.80
CA THR A 145 -6.20 34.48 20.60
C THR A 145 -5.67 33.43 19.64
N LYS A 146 -5.81 32.16 20.02
CA LYS A 146 -5.44 31.02 19.18
C LYS A 146 -6.66 30.46 18.49
N ILE A 147 -6.58 30.31 17.17
CA ILE A 147 -7.57 29.56 16.40
C ILE A 147 -6.96 28.21 16.07
N SER A 148 -7.55 27.13 16.57
CA SER A 148 -7.13 25.78 16.25
C SER A 148 -8.11 25.12 15.28
N ILE A 149 -7.57 24.41 14.30
CA ILE A 149 -8.32 23.45 13.49
C ILE A 149 -7.80 22.05 13.80
N THR A 150 -8.72 21.17 14.18
CA THR A 150 -8.46 19.78 14.50
C THR A 150 -9.21 18.89 13.52
N LEU A 151 -8.49 17.96 12.90
CA LEU A 151 -9.05 16.93 12.04
C LEU A 151 -8.95 15.58 12.76
N ILE A 152 -10.09 14.92 12.95
CA ILE A 152 -10.20 13.69 13.74
C ILE A 152 -9.79 12.48 12.90
N GLY A 153 -8.63 11.88 13.23
CA GLY A 153 -8.11 10.68 12.59
C GLY A 153 -8.24 9.45 13.50
N THR A 154 -8.54 9.64 14.79
CA THR A 154 -8.87 8.54 15.71
C THR A 154 -10.33 8.59 16.12
N ASP A 155 -11.07 7.50 15.88
CA ASP A 155 -12.47 7.42 16.29
C ASP A 155 -12.59 7.36 17.83
N THR A 156 -13.17 8.40 18.40
CA THR A 156 -13.51 8.52 19.83
C THR A 156 -15.02 8.49 20.08
N GLY A 157 -15.81 8.13 19.06
CA GLY A 157 -17.28 8.12 19.10
C GLY A 157 -17.94 9.21 18.26
N SER A 158 -17.16 10.16 17.72
CA SER A 158 -17.64 11.25 16.86
C SER A 158 -17.40 10.99 15.37
N GLY A 159 -16.90 9.80 15.02
CA GLY A 159 -16.48 9.47 13.67
C GLY A 159 -15.01 9.81 13.41
N VAL A 160 -14.58 9.56 12.16
CA VAL A 160 -13.18 9.67 11.76
C VAL A 160 -13.08 10.03 10.28
N ILE A 161 -12.14 10.90 9.93
CA ILE A 161 -11.83 11.18 8.53
C ILE A 161 -11.10 9.98 7.93
N LYS A 162 -11.57 9.51 6.78
CA LYS A 162 -10.99 8.36 6.09
C LYS A 162 -10.38 8.76 4.75
N ASP A 163 -9.40 7.99 4.33
CA ASP A 163 -8.94 7.99 2.95
C ASP A 163 -9.99 7.37 2.02
N ALA A 164 -9.82 7.53 0.71
CA ALA A 164 -10.74 6.97 -0.29
C ALA A 164 -10.77 5.41 -0.32
N LYS A 165 -9.93 4.74 0.46
CA LYS A 165 -9.89 3.27 0.63
C LYS A 165 -10.57 2.83 1.94
N GLY A 166 -11.08 3.79 2.73
CA GLY A 166 -11.78 3.55 3.98
C GLY A 166 -10.87 3.39 5.21
N ALA A 167 -9.56 3.62 5.09
CA ALA A 167 -8.66 3.65 6.23
C ALA A 167 -8.72 5.04 6.91
N PRO A 168 -8.68 5.14 8.25
CA PRO A 168 -8.46 6.42 8.92
C PRO A 168 -7.24 7.13 8.34
N PHE A 169 -7.34 8.45 8.16
CA PHE A 169 -6.18 9.23 7.74
C PHE A 169 -5.11 9.26 8.84
N ASP A 170 -3.86 9.49 8.48
CA ASP A 170 -2.71 9.62 9.38
C ASP A 170 -2.53 11.11 9.74
N GLY A 171 -3.06 11.49 10.90
CA GLY A 171 -3.13 12.87 11.36
C GLY A 171 -1.88 13.38 12.07
N ASP A 172 -1.16 12.49 12.75
CA ASP A 172 0.10 12.80 13.45
C ASP A 172 1.36 12.48 12.62
N LYS A 173 1.18 11.87 11.45
CA LYS A 173 2.21 11.53 10.45
C LYS A 173 3.20 10.50 10.95
N ASP A 174 2.75 9.55 11.76
CA ASP A 174 3.59 8.45 12.27
C ASP A 174 3.73 7.29 11.25
N GLY A 175 2.96 7.34 10.16
CA GLY A 175 2.94 6.35 9.09
C GLY A 175 1.87 5.26 9.25
N GLU A 176 1.12 5.28 10.35
CA GLU A 176 0.01 4.38 10.66
C GLU A 176 -1.34 5.11 10.55
N ALA A 177 -2.42 4.36 10.38
CA ALA A 177 -3.76 4.95 10.26
C ALA A 177 -4.25 5.39 11.64
N GLY A 178 -4.62 6.66 11.79
CA GLY A 178 -5.00 7.22 13.08
C GLY A 178 -4.36 8.58 13.37
N GLY A 179 -4.43 9.00 14.63
CA GLY A 179 -3.85 10.25 15.08
C GLY A 179 -4.66 11.47 14.64
N ASP A 180 -4.72 12.50 15.48
CA ASP A 180 -5.44 13.73 15.14
C ASP A 180 -4.46 14.77 14.61
N PHE A 181 -4.83 15.43 13.51
CA PHE A 181 -4.09 16.58 13.03
C PHE A 181 -4.57 17.83 13.76
N THR A 182 -3.65 18.63 14.30
CA THR A 182 -3.95 19.94 14.89
C THR A 182 -3.08 21.02 14.27
N TYR A 183 -3.70 22.13 13.88
CA TYR A 183 -3.00 23.31 13.39
C TYR A 183 -3.51 24.56 14.09
N GLU A 184 -2.59 25.38 14.59
CA GLU A 184 -2.91 26.61 15.30
C GLU A 184 -2.49 27.86 14.52
N PHE A 185 -3.40 28.82 14.47
CA PHE A 185 -3.18 30.20 14.08
C PHE A 185 -3.20 31.10 15.31
N LYS A 186 -2.51 32.24 15.22
CA LYS A 186 -2.50 33.27 16.25
C LYS A 186 -3.05 34.57 15.67
N ILE A 187 -4.01 35.15 16.37
CA ILE A 187 -4.60 36.44 16.07
C ILE A 187 -4.28 37.37 17.24
N SER A 188 -3.82 38.57 16.92
CA SER A 188 -3.62 39.65 17.88
C SER A 188 -4.60 40.76 17.54
N GLU A 189 -5.24 41.36 18.53
CA GLU A 189 -5.97 42.61 18.30
C GLU A 189 -4.96 43.67 17.80
N LYS A 190 -5.33 44.41 16.76
CA LYS A 190 -4.50 45.48 16.18
C LYS A 190 -4.76 46.80 16.84
#